data_AF-A0AAV0PGQ1-F1
#
_entry.id   AF-A0AAV0PGQ1-F1
#
_cell.length_a   1.000
_cell.length_b   1.000
_cell.length_c   1.000
_cell.angle_alpha   90.00
_cell.angle_beta   90.00
_cell.angle_gamma   90.00
#
_symmetry.space_group_name_H-M   'P 1'
#
loop_
_entity.id
_entity.type
_entity.pdbx_description
1 polymer ?
#
loop_
_entity_poly.entity_id
_entity_poly.type
_entity_poly.pdbx_seq_one_letter_code
_entity_poly.pdbx_strand_id
1 'polypeptide(L)'
;MAADNVSMAARLEGIAGDPFTQICISNVTIGMAAKAKKVPWTCSDVGGITAGVSPRPCDLLPEQGPGKMEEGCNFPTETLPIDSVELKTCSYKINY
;
A
#
# COMPACT_ATOMS: atom_id res chain seq x y z
N MET A 1 5.15 -11.29 3.92
CA MET A 1 4.60 -10.82 5.22
C MET A 1 3.31 -11.57 5.50
N ALA A 2 3.00 -11.85 6.77
CA ALA A 2 1.78 -12.59 7.13
C ALA A 2 1.01 -11.87 8.25
N ALA A 3 -0.32 -11.80 8.12
CA ALA A 3 -1.23 -11.31 9.14
C ALA A 3 -2.28 -12.37 9.43
N ASP A 4 -2.56 -12.67 10.69
CA ASP A 4 -3.48 -13.73 11.10
C ASP A 4 -4.70 -13.18 11.84
N ASN A 5 -5.80 -13.93 11.79
CA ASN A 5 -7.08 -13.61 12.45
C ASN A 5 -7.62 -12.21 12.09
N VAL A 6 -7.56 -11.85 10.82
CA VAL A 6 -7.95 -10.53 10.31
C VAL A 6 -9.44 -10.50 9.96
N SER A 7 -10.15 -9.42 10.32
CA SER A 7 -11.59 -9.26 10.03
C SER A 7 -11.88 -8.73 8.62
N MET A 8 -10.91 -8.03 8.01
CA MET A 8 -10.93 -7.46 6.66
C MET A 8 -9.49 -7.37 6.14
N ALA A 9 -9.23 -7.83 4.90
CA ALA A 9 -7.91 -7.79 4.30
C ALA A 9 -7.42 -6.35 4.06
N ALA A 10 -8.23 -5.51 3.40
CA ALA A 10 -7.97 -4.08 3.28
C ALA A 10 -9.22 -3.28 2.91
N ARG A 11 -9.18 -1.98 3.21
CA ARG A 11 -10.12 -0.97 2.73
C ARG A 11 -9.35 0.17 2.09
N LEU A 12 -9.45 0.28 0.77
CA LEU A 12 -8.76 1.23 -0.08
C LEU A 12 -9.82 2.07 -0.80
N GLU A 13 -10.01 3.29 -0.34
CA GLU A 13 -11.03 4.21 -0.87
C GLU A 13 -10.32 5.51 -1.21
N GLY A 14 -10.15 5.77 -2.51
CA GLY A 14 -9.62 7.02 -3.04
C GLY A 14 -10.66 8.12 -3.10
N ILE A 15 -10.31 9.21 -3.76
CA ILE A 15 -11.19 10.37 -3.92
C ILE A 15 -11.88 10.26 -5.28
N ALA A 16 -13.20 10.43 -5.31
CA ALA A 16 -13.95 10.43 -6.56
C ALA A 16 -13.43 11.53 -7.50
N GLY A 17 -13.00 11.12 -8.70
CA GLY A 17 -12.39 12.02 -9.69
C GLY A 17 -10.87 12.21 -9.53
N ASP A 18 -10.29 11.78 -8.42
CA ASP A 18 -8.85 11.77 -8.17
C ASP A 18 -8.42 10.45 -7.50
N PRO A 19 -8.42 9.34 -8.28
CA PRO A 19 -8.20 8.02 -7.74
C PRO A 19 -6.75 7.84 -7.25
N PHE A 20 -6.58 7.12 -6.15
CA PHE A 20 -5.24 6.76 -5.66
C PHE A 20 -4.67 5.64 -6.54
N THR A 21 -3.67 5.98 -7.35
CA THR A 21 -3.04 5.05 -8.29
C THR A 21 -1.64 4.62 -7.82
N GLN A 22 -1.01 3.71 -8.56
CA GLN A 22 0.34 3.18 -8.28
C GLN A 22 0.47 2.46 -6.93
N ILE A 23 -0.62 1.84 -6.47
CA ILE A 23 -0.59 0.98 -5.29
C ILE A 23 0.10 -0.34 -5.64
N CYS A 24 1.04 -0.78 -4.79
CA CYS A 24 1.88 -1.95 -5.03
C CYS A 24 1.88 -2.88 -3.82
N ILE A 25 1.38 -4.12 -4.00
CA ILE A 25 1.30 -5.11 -2.92
C ILE A 25 1.95 -6.43 -3.36
N SER A 26 3.05 -6.85 -2.72
CA SER A 26 3.77 -8.08 -3.05
C SER A 26 3.83 -9.03 -1.86
N ASN A 27 3.63 -10.32 -2.10
CA ASN A 27 3.97 -11.39 -1.18
C ASN A 27 3.32 -11.19 0.21
N VAL A 28 2.02 -10.94 0.19
CA VAL A 28 1.20 -10.69 1.38
C VAL A 28 0.19 -11.83 1.54
N THR A 29 0.24 -12.52 2.68
CA THR A 29 -0.75 -13.54 3.05
C THR A 29 -1.54 -13.07 4.26
N ILE A 30 -2.86 -13.04 4.15
CA ILE A 30 -3.79 -12.56 5.17
C ILE A 30 -4.71 -13.71 5.57
N GLY A 31 -4.45 -14.28 6.74
CA GLY A 31 -5.31 -15.25 7.41
C GLY A 31 -6.56 -14.58 7.97
N MET A 32 -7.71 -14.86 7.35
CA MET A 32 -9.00 -14.28 7.76
C MET A 32 -9.55 -14.97 9.01
N ALA A 33 -10.15 -14.19 9.92
CA ALA A 33 -10.86 -14.70 11.09
C ALA A 33 -12.08 -15.56 10.70
N ALA A 34 -12.47 -16.51 11.56
CA ALA A 34 -13.62 -17.39 11.30
C ALA A 34 -14.96 -16.64 11.11
N LYS A 35 -15.09 -15.45 11.71
CA LYS A 35 -16.24 -14.53 11.54
C LYS A 35 -15.83 -13.24 10.81
N ALA A 36 -14.94 -13.34 9.84
CA ALA A 36 -14.52 -12.21 9.01
C ALA A 36 -15.66 -11.70 8.13
N LYS A 37 -15.48 -10.48 7.59
CA LYS A 37 -16.39 -9.92 6.58
C LYS A 37 -16.40 -10.79 5.33
N LYS A 38 -17.59 -10.95 4.72
CA LYS A 38 -17.77 -11.71 3.47
C LYS A 38 -16.95 -11.15 2.31
N VAL A 39 -16.76 -9.83 2.31
CA VAL A 39 -15.95 -9.12 1.33
C VAL A 39 -14.65 -8.72 2.06
N PRO A 40 -13.54 -9.44 1.83
CA PRO A 40 -12.27 -9.16 2.51
C PRO A 40 -11.62 -7.86 2.01
N TRP A 41 -11.89 -7.45 0.77
CA TRP A 41 -11.31 -6.25 0.14
C TRP A 41 -12.41 -5.23 -0.20
N THR A 42 -12.28 -4.01 0.31
CA THR A 42 -13.08 -2.88 -0.15
C THR A 42 -12.20 -1.98 -0.99
N CYS A 43 -12.58 -1.76 -2.25
CA CYS A 43 -11.82 -0.93 -3.19
C CYS A 43 -12.76 0.04 -3.90
N SER A 44 -12.46 1.33 -3.86
CA SER A 44 -13.13 2.37 -4.66
C SER A 44 -12.12 3.43 -5.06
N ASP A 45 -12.19 3.94 -6.29
CA ASP A 45 -11.31 5.02 -6.78
C ASP A 45 -9.81 4.73 -6.52
N VAL A 46 -9.38 3.49 -6.73
CA VAL A 46 -7.98 3.06 -6.57
C VAL A 46 -7.49 2.31 -7.79
N GLY A 47 -6.18 2.28 -7.99
CA GLY A 47 -5.53 1.53 -9.06
C GLY A 47 -4.11 1.11 -8.71
N GLY A 48 -3.69 -0.05 -9.18
CA GLY A 48 -2.38 -0.59 -8.82
C GLY A 48 -2.17 -2.01 -9.30
N ILE A 49 -1.14 -2.66 -8.78
CA ILE A 49 -0.74 -4.02 -9.15
C ILE A 49 -0.39 -4.83 -7.91
N THR A 50 -0.66 -6.13 -7.98
CA THR A 50 -0.37 -7.06 -6.89
C THR A 50 0.38 -8.27 -7.38
N ALA A 51 1.16 -8.94 -6.53
CA ALA A 51 1.84 -10.18 -6.88
C ALA A 51 1.93 -11.11 -5.67
N GLY A 52 1.36 -12.32 -5.75
CA GLY A 52 1.40 -13.28 -4.65
C GLY A 52 0.66 -12.78 -3.40
N VAL A 53 -0.56 -12.27 -3.59
CA VAL A 53 -1.40 -11.75 -2.51
C VAL A 53 -2.59 -12.67 -2.27
N SER A 54 -2.78 -13.07 -1.01
CA SER A 54 -3.89 -13.93 -0.59
C SER A 54 -4.58 -13.34 0.64
N PRO A 55 -5.93 -13.23 0.69
CA PRO A 55 -6.89 -13.66 -0.31
C PRO A 55 -6.91 -12.73 -1.54
N ARG A 56 -7.45 -13.22 -2.68
CA ARG A 56 -7.44 -12.49 -3.96
C ARG A 56 -7.95 -11.05 -3.81
N PRO A 57 -7.18 -10.03 -4.25
CA PRO A 57 -7.61 -8.63 -4.25
C PRO A 57 -8.80 -8.34 -5.17
N CYS A 58 -9.31 -7.12 -5.09
CA CYS A 58 -10.32 -6.59 -6.00
C CYS A 58 -9.78 -6.37 -7.43
N ASP A 59 -10.66 -6.27 -8.43
CA ASP A 59 -10.28 -6.15 -9.85
C ASP A 59 -9.52 -4.84 -10.18
N LEU A 60 -9.61 -3.83 -9.32
CA LEU A 60 -8.83 -2.58 -9.40
C LEU A 60 -7.34 -2.77 -9.05
N LEU A 61 -7.00 -3.92 -8.45
CA LEU A 61 -5.67 -4.33 -8.03
C LEU A 61 -5.32 -5.70 -8.62
N PRO A 62 -5.22 -5.83 -9.96
CA PRO A 62 -5.00 -7.09 -10.62
C PRO A 62 -3.70 -7.77 -10.15
N GLU A 63 -3.74 -9.10 -10.05
CA GLU A 63 -2.56 -9.89 -9.82
C GLU A 63 -1.74 -9.96 -11.11
N GLN A 64 -0.53 -9.42 -11.03
CA GLN A 64 0.49 -9.52 -12.04
C GLN A 64 1.52 -10.54 -11.56
N GLY A 65 1.86 -11.49 -12.44
CA GLY A 65 2.80 -12.55 -12.09
C GLY A 65 4.17 -12.03 -11.62
N PRO A 66 4.96 -12.89 -10.94
CA PRO A 66 6.29 -12.52 -10.48
C PRO A 66 7.13 -12.01 -11.66
N GLY A 67 7.60 -10.75 -11.56
CA GLY A 67 8.41 -10.07 -12.59
C GLY A 67 7.81 -8.76 -13.11
N LYS A 68 6.48 -8.60 -13.17
CA LYS A 68 5.87 -7.32 -13.62
C LYS A 68 5.86 -6.23 -12.54
N MET A 69 6.09 -6.64 -11.30
CA MET A 69 6.15 -5.71 -10.18
C MET A 69 7.40 -4.80 -10.24
N GLU A 70 8.46 -5.25 -10.91
CA GLU A 70 9.70 -4.48 -11.08
C GLU A 70 9.56 -3.35 -12.10
N GLU A 71 8.54 -3.34 -12.96
CA GLU A 71 8.35 -2.28 -13.95
C GLU A 71 7.34 -1.21 -13.48
N GLY A 72 6.39 -1.59 -12.62
CA GLY A 72 5.30 -0.71 -12.17
C GLY A 72 5.42 -0.18 -10.74
N CYS A 73 6.33 -0.72 -9.92
CA CYS A 73 6.45 -0.37 -8.49
C CYS A 73 7.82 0.18 -8.09
N ASN A 74 8.66 0.55 -9.05
CA ASN A 74 9.91 1.22 -8.70
C ASN A 74 9.61 2.56 -8.04
N PHE A 75 10.40 2.85 -7.00
CA PHE A 75 10.38 4.19 -6.43
C PHE A 75 10.75 5.20 -7.52
N PRO A 76 10.07 6.35 -7.59
CA PRO A 76 10.42 7.39 -8.56
C PRO A 76 11.90 7.74 -8.44
N THR A 77 12.62 7.70 -9.56
CA THR A 77 14.03 8.14 -9.61
C THR A 77 14.16 9.65 -9.70
N GLU A 78 13.06 10.36 -9.92
CA GLU A 78 13.00 11.82 -9.97
C GLU A 78 13.28 12.40 -8.59
N THR A 79 14.34 13.20 -8.49
CA THR A 79 14.67 13.93 -7.26
C THR A 79 13.99 15.29 -7.28
N LEU A 80 13.11 15.55 -6.30
CA LEU A 80 12.49 16.84 -6.12
C LEU A 80 13.44 17.77 -5.34
N PRO A 81 13.33 19.10 -5.49
CA PRO A 81 14.15 20.05 -4.73
C PRO A 81 14.08 19.83 -3.21
N ILE A 82 12.93 19.38 -2.70
CA ILE A 82 12.71 19.09 -1.29
C ILE A 82 13.57 17.93 -0.77
N ASP A 83 13.95 16.97 -1.62
CA ASP A 83 14.73 15.79 -1.23
C ASP A 83 16.19 16.14 -0.89
N SER A 84 16.66 17.31 -1.33
CA SER A 84 18.01 17.82 -1.08
C SER A 84 18.09 18.82 0.08
N VAL A 85 16.97 19.10 0.77
CA VAL A 85 16.93 20.10 1.83
C VAL A 85 17.67 19.60 3.07
N GLU A 86 18.72 20.33 3.46
CA GLU A 86 19.45 20.09 4.71
C GLU A 86 18.65 20.60 5.91
N LEU A 87 18.13 19.68 6.72
CA LEU A 87 17.45 20.02 7.97
C LEU A 87 18.46 20.52 9.02
N LYS A 88 18.18 21.69 9.60
CA LYS A 88 18.97 22.22 10.72
C LYS A 88 18.29 21.86 12.04
N THR A 89 19.03 21.22 12.93
CA THR A 89 18.59 20.92 14.30
C THR A 89 18.98 22.06 15.25
N CYS A 90 18.00 22.57 15.99
CA CYS A 90 18.24 23.50 17.09
C CYS A 90 18.16 22.74 18.43
N SER A 91 19.07 23.04 19.35
CA SER A 91 19.01 22.54 20.72
C SER A 91 18.96 23.71 21.70
N TYR A 92 18.25 23.52 22.81
CA TYR A 92 18.23 24.47 23.92
C TYR A 92 18.47 23.72 25.23
N LYS A 93 19.10 24.38 26.19
CA LYS A 93 19.29 23.85 27.54
C LYS A 93 18.27 24.49 28.48
N ILE A 94 17.63 23.67 29.31
CA ILE A 94 16.83 24.14 30.43
C ILE A 94 17.78 24.28 31.62
N ASN A 95 17.91 25.49 32.16
CA ASN A 95 18.61 25.72 33.42
C ASN A 95 17.58 25.64 34.56
N TYR A 96 17.85 24.78 35.56
CA TYR A 96 17.11 24.67 36.82
C TYR A 96 17.80 25.48 37.92
#